data_AF-A0A6N7IVJ0-F1
#
_entry.id   AF-A0A6N7IVJ0-F1
#
_cell.length_a   1.000
_cell.length_b   1.000
_cell.length_c   1.000
_cell.angle_alpha   90.00
_cell.angle_beta   90.00
_cell.angle_gamma   90.00
#
_symmetry.space_group_name_H-M   'P 1'
#
loop_
_entity.id
_entity.type
_entity.pdbx_description
1 polymer ?
#
loop_
_entity_poly.entity_id
_entity_poly.type
_entity_poly.pdbx_seq_one_letter_code
_entity_poly.pdbx_strand_id
1 'polypeptide(L)'
;LYEYAQTDQLQEQVPFWQKITSQEEEGSPFQTPALFNIEEHAEILSIQLTKDQTDILLRQASQAYRTEVNDLLLSGLTQAVGKPLLITLEGHGREDLFEQMDLSRTVGWFTSSYPIFIPFIQTDIERQIKDVKETLRAVPQKGIGYGLLQY
;
A
#
# COMPACT_ATOMS: atom_id res chain seq x y z
N LEU A 1 21.46 -0.96 8.87
CA LEU A 1 20.14 -0.32 9.00
C LEU A 1 20.22 1.01 9.75
N TYR A 2 20.75 1.07 10.99
CA TYR A 2 20.93 2.36 11.70
C TYR A 2 21.78 3.39 10.93
N GLU A 3 22.89 2.98 10.33
CA GLU A 3 23.70 3.86 9.48
C GLU A 3 22.92 4.33 8.24
N TYR A 4 22.09 3.46 7.66
CA TYR A 4 21.23 3.81 6.52
C TYR A 4 20.12 4.79 6.92
N ALA A 5 19.58 4.68 8.14
CA ALA A 5 18.56 5.59 8.67
C ALA A 5 19.03 7.05 8.74
N GLN A 6 20.34 7.25 8.90
CA GLN A 6 20.98 8.56 8.98
C GLN A 6 21.48 9.08 7.62
N THR A 7 21.26 8.35 6.53
CA THR A 7 21.67 8.80 5.19
C THR A 7 20.76 9.93 4.70
N ASP A 8 21.34 10.87 3.98
CA ASP A 8 20.60 11.96 3.33
C ASP A 8 19.49 11.40 2.40
N GLN A 9 19.78 10.29 1.71
CA GLN A 9 18.82 9.61 0.83
C GLN A 9 17.54 9.19 1.55
N LEU A 10 17.63 8.73 2.81
CA LEU A 10 16.45 8.35 3.56
C LEU A 10 15.75 9.56 4.17
N GLN A 11 16.52 10.56 4.63
CA GLN A 11 15.98 11.80 5.18
C GLN A 11 15.19 12.62 4.13
N GLU A 12 15.59 12.55 2.86
CA GLU A 12 14.85 13.14 1.73
C GLU A 12 13.41 12.58 1.57
N GLN A 13 13.11 11.40 2.14
CA GLN A 13 11.76 10.82 2.09
C GLN A 13 10.82 11.37 3.17
N VAL A 14 11.32 12.06 4.20
CA VAL A 14 10.51 12.57 5.32
C VAL A 14 9.33 13.45 4.84
N PRO A 15 9.52 14.42 3.92
CA PRO A 15 8.42 15.25 3.45
C PRO A 15 7.32 14.46 2.74
N PHE A 16 7.69 13.39 2.02
CA PHE A 16 6.73 12.50 1.36
C PHE A 16 5.84 11.80 2.38
N TRP A 17 6.44 11.22 3.43
CA TRP A 17 5.70 10.51 4.47
C TRP A 17 4.82 11.44 5.31
N GLN A 18 5.34 12.62 5.68
CA GLN A 18 4.56 13.63 6.42
C GLN A 18 3.32 14.08 5.66
N LYS A 19 3.42 14.21 4.32
CA LYS A 19 2.28 14.55 3.46
C LYS A 19 1.20 13.46 3.48
N ILE A 20 1.59 12.19 3.55
CA ILE A 20 0.62 11.08 3.61
C ILE A 20 -0.04 11.03 4.99
N THR A 21 0.75 11.09 6.06
CA THR A 21 0.21 11.01 7.43
C THR A 21 -0.66 12.20 7.81
N SER A 22 -0.50 13.35 7.16
CA SER A 22 -1.40 14.50 7.38
C SER A 22 -2.82 14.29 6.85
N GLN A 23 -3.08 13.21 6.10
CA GLN A 23 -4.41 12.86 5.56
C GLN A 23 -5.22 11.94 6.50
N GLU A 24 -4.78 11.72 7.74
CA GLU A 24 -5.41 10.77 8.67
C GLU A 24 -6.89 11.06 8.93
N GLU A 25 -7.26 12.33 9.08
CA GLU A 25 -8.67 12.71 9.30
C GLU A 25 -9.54 12.46 8.07
N GLU A 26 -9.04 12.73 6.87
CA GLU A 26 -9.79 12.57 5.61
C GLU A 26 -9.86 11.10 5.17
N GLY A 27 -8.77 10.35 5.38
CA GLY A 27 -8.61 8.97 4.92
C GLY A 27 -9.13 7.91 5.87
N SER A 28 -9.80 8.27 6.98
CA SER A 28 -10.38 7.31 7.92
C SER A 28 -11.91 7.24 7.76
N PRO A 29 -12.43 6.51 6.75
CA PRO A 29 -13.87 6.42 6.53
C PRO A 29 -14.58 5.51 7.54
N PHE A 30 -13.82 4.79 8.37
CA PHE A 30 -14.32 3.83 9.34
C PHE A 30 -14.60 4.50 10.67
N GLN A 31 -15.58 3.97 11.40
CA GLN A 31 -15.87 4.45 12.75
C GLN A 31 -14.68 4.18 13.67
N THR A 32 -14.45 5.08 14.62
CA THR A 32 -13.49 4.84 15.70
C THR A 32 -13.82 3.50 16.37
N PRO A 33 -12.84 2.59 16.52
CA PRO A 33 -13.09 1.30 17.16
C PRO A 33 -13.71 1.46 18.55
N ALA A 34 -14.56 0.52 18.95
CA ALA A 34 -15.01 0.44 20.33
C ALA A 34 -13.81 0.30 21.28
N LEU A 35 -13.97 0.72 22.54
CA LEU A 35 -12.93 0.62 23.58
C LEU A 35 -12.38 -0.82 23.76
N PHE A 36 -13.14 -1.84 23.35
CA PHE A 36 -12.75 -3.24 23.37
C PHE A 36 -12.77 -3.84 21.95
N ASN A 37 -11.71 -3.53 21.18
CA ASN A 37 -11.44 -4.15 19.89
C ASN A 37 -10.30 -5.17 20.04
N ILE A 38 -10.66 -6.44 20.27
CA ILE A 38 -9.73 -7.56 20.45
C ILE A 38 -9.94 -8.61 19.36
N GLU A 39 -8.91 -9.39 19.06
CA GLU A 39 -8.94 -10.42 18.03
C GLU A 39 -10.08 -11.45 18.20
N GLU A 40 -10.50 -11.72 19.45
CA GLU A 40 -11.63 -12.62 19.73
C GLU A 40 -12.96 -12.14 19.10
N HIS A 41 -13.12 -10.82 18.92
CA HIS A 41 -14.31 -10.24 18.31
C HIS A 41 -14.21 -10.12 16.78
N ALA A 42 -13.09 -10.52 16.18
CA ALA A 42 -12.89 -10.38 14.74
C ALA A 42 -13.73 -11.42 13.97
N GLU A 43 -14.53 -10.95 13.02
CA GLU A 43 -15.24 -11.79 12.07
C GLU A 43 -14.64 -11.63 10.67
N ILE A 44 -14.56 -12.74 9.92
CA ILE A 44 -14.02 -12.75 8.56
C ILE A 44 -15.15 -13.03 7.57
N LEU A 45 -15.41 -12.05 6.71
CA LEU A 45 -16.22 -12.23 5.51
C LEU A 45 -15.29 -12.37 4.29
N SER A 46 -15.55 -13.38 3.47
CA SER A 46 -14.73 -13.69 2.30
C SER A 46 -15.57 -13.74 1.04
N ILE A 47 -15.08 -13.12 -0.02
CA ILE A 47 -15.58 -13.25 -1.39
C ILE A 47 -14.50 -13.86 -2.27
N GLN A 48 -14.92 -14.58 -3.31
CA GLN A 48 -14.00 -15.24 -4.23
C GLN A 48 -14.41 -14.92 -5.67
N LEU A 49 -13.41 -14.61 -6.49
CA LEU A 49 -13.58 -14.53 -7.94
C LEU A 49 -13.60 -15.95 -8.53
N THR A 50 -14.34 -16.13 -9.61
CA THR A 50 -14.24 -17.38 -10.38
C THR A 50 -12.86 -17.50 -11.01
N LYS A 51 -12.52 -18.71 -11.48
CA LYS A 51 -11.29 -18.95 -12.23
C LYS A 51 -11.15 -18.01 -13.43
N ASP A 52 -12.22 -17.84 -14.20
CA ASP A 52 -12.21 -17.01 -15.41
C ASP A 52 -12.03 -15.52 -15.06
N GLN A 53 -12.71 -15.04 -14.02
CA GLN A 53 -12.52 -13.67 -13.51
C GLN A 53 -11.08 -13.44 -13.01
N THR A 54 -10.50 -14.42 -12.34
CA THR A 54 -9.12 -14.36 -11.84
C THR A 54 -8.11 -14.34 -13.00
N ASP A 55 -8.34 -15.13 -14.05
CA ASP A 55 -7.48 -15.13 -15.24
C ASP A 55 -7.54 -13.77 -15.98
N ILE A 56 -8.72 -13.18 -16.11
CA ILE A 56 -8.89 -11.83 -16.65
C ILE A 56 -8.10 -10.82 -15.80
N LEU A 57 -8.25 -10.86 -14.47
CA LEU A 57 -7.56 -9.94 -13.56
C LEU A 57 -6.03 -10.04 -13.69
N LEU A 58 -5.49 -11.26 -13.72
CA LEU A 58 -4.04 -11.48 -13.71
C LEU A 58 -3.38 -11.27 -15.08
N ARG A 59 -4.08 -11.56 -16.19
CA ARG A 59 -3.45 -11.62 -17.52
C ARG A 59 -3.91 -10.53 -18.48
N GLN A 60 -5.15 -10.04 -18.35
CA GLN A 60 -5.78 -9.18 -19.36
C GLN A 60 -5.98 -7.75 -18.85
N ALA A 61 -6.51 -7.60 -17.63
CA ALA A 61 -6.90 -6.31 -17.08
C ALA A 61 -5.72 -5.34 -16.93
N SER A 62 -4.52 -5.85 -16.61
CA SER A 62 -3.30 -5.06 -16.48
C SER A 62 -2.83 -4.38 -17.77
N GLN A 63 -3.22 -4.91 -18.93
CA GLN A 63 -2.71 -4.45 -20.23
C GLN A 63 -3.24 -3.06 -20.62
N ALA A 64 -4.47 -2.73 -20.22
CA ALA A 64 -5.12 -1.47 -20.60
C ALA A 64 -4.37 -0.23 -20.11
N TYR A 65 -3.85 -0.28 -18.87
CA TYR A 65 -3.18 0.84 -18.23
C TYR A 65 -1.74 0.54 -17.80
N ARG A 66 -1.20 -0.63 -18.14
CA ARG A 66 0.11 -1.13 -17.69
C ARG A 66 0.23 -1.09 -16.16
N THR A 67 -0.77 -1.67 -15.51
CA THR A 67 -0.89 -1.77 -14.05
C THR A 67 -0.34 -3.09 -13.51
N GLU A 68 -0.09 -3.13 -12.22
CA GLU A 68 0.08 -4.36 -11.44
C GLU A 68 -1.27 -4.77 -10.82
N VAL A 69 -1.34 -6.00 -10.27
CA VAL A 69 -2.59 -6.51 -9.66
C VAL A 69 -3.05 -5.64 -8.48
N ASN A 70 -2.11 -5.12 -7.69
CA ASN A 70 -2.41 -4.26 -6.54
C ASN A 70 -3.07 -2.95 -6.96
N ASP A 71 -2.68 -2.36 -8.09
CA ASP A 71 -3.32 -1.14 -8.60
C ASP A 71 -4.82 -1.36 -8.81
N LEU A 72 -5.19 -2.52 -9.38
CA LEU A 72 -6.58 -2.87 -9.69
C LEU A 72 -7.37 -3.24 -8.43
N LEU A 73 -6.77 -4.00 -7.51
CA LEU A 73 -7.40 -4.37 -6.24
C LEU A 73 -7.68 -3.14 -5.37
N LEU A 74 -6.71 -2.22 -5.27
CA LEU A 74 -6.87 -0.99 -4.50
C LEU A 74 -7.86 -0.02 -5.16
N SER A 75 -7.87 0.06 -6.49
CA SER A 75 -8.91 0.81 -7.21
C SER A 75 -10.31 0.27 -6.92
N GLY A 76 -10.46 -1.06 -6.93
CA GLY A 76 -11.70 -1.73 -6.56
C GLY A 76 -12.10 -1.49 -5.11
N LEU A 77 -11.14 -1.55 -4.19
CA LEU A 77 -11.35 -1.27 -2.76
C LEU A 77 -11.85 0.16 -2.54
N THR A 78 -11.20 1.16 -3.13
CA THR A 78 -11.60 2.56 -3.01
C THR A 78 -13.00 2.81 -3.58
N GLN A 79 -13.33 2.17 -4.72
CA GLN A 79 -14.67 2.27 -5.30
C GLN A 79 -15.74 1.56 -4.46
N ALA A 80 -15.40 0.42 -3.84
CA ALA A 80 -16.32 -0.31 -2.95
C ALA A 80 -16.62 0.48 -1.65
N VAL A 81 -15.62 1.16 -1.09
CA VAL A 81 -15.79 2.03 0.09
C VAL A 81 -16.49 3.34 -0.28
N GLY A 82 -16.21 3.88 -1.47
CA GLY A 82 -16.83 5.11 -1.97
C GLY A 82 -16.38 6.39 -1.26
N LYS A 83 -15.20 6.37 -0.62
CA LYS A 83 -14.59 7.48 0.14
C LYS A 83 -13.06 7.40 0.07
N PRO A 84 -12.33 8.50 0.33
CA PRO A 84 -10.88 8.46 0.47
C PRO A 84 -10.42 7.45 1.52
N LEU A 85 -9.23 6.88 1.31
CA LEU A 85 -8.68 5.81 2.15
C LEU A 85 -7.22 6.09 2.49
N LEU A 86 -6.92 6.18 3.79
CA LEU A 86 -5.58 6.03 4.35
C LEU A 86 -5.47 4.58 4.87
N ILE A 87 -4.62 3.78 4.24
CA ILE A 87 -4.45 2.36 4.56
C ILE A 87 -2.98 2.02 4.73
N THR A 88 -2.71 1.03 5.57
CA THR A 88 -1.38 0.44 5.69
C THR A 88 -1.21 -0.64 4.63
N LEU A 89 -0.18 -0.50 3.81
CA LEU A 89 0.28 -1.56 2.91
C LEU A 89 1.46 -2.30 3.49
N GLU A 90 1.48 -3.60 3.24
CA GLU A 90 2.63 -4.46 3.55
C GLU A 90 3.39 -4.81 2.27
N GLY A 91 4.71 -4.71 2.35
CA GLY A 91 5.64 -5.16 1.33
C GLY A 91 6.49 -6.33 1.82
N HIS A 92 7.14 -7.03 0.90
CA HIS A 92 8.05 -8.13 1.27
C HIS A 92 9.30 -7.65 2.03
N GLY A 93 9.65 -6.36 1.90
CA GLY A 93 10.80 -5.68 2.54
C GLY A 93 12.16 -6.32 2.24
N ARG A 94 12.27 -6.91 1.05
CA ARG A 94 13.50 -7.44 0.45
C ARG A 94 13.92 -6.57 -0.71
N GLU A 95 14.00 -5.27 -0.44
CA GLU A 95 14.44 -4.27 -1.41
C GLU A 95 15.97 -4.29 -1.49
N ASP A 96 16.51 -3.96 -2.66
CA ASP A 96 17.95 -3.88 -2.91
C ASP A 96 18.55 -2.61 -2.25
N LEU A 97 18.58 -2.59 -0.92
CA LEU A 97 19.11 -1.47 -0.13
C LEU A 97 20.63 -1.46 -0.04
N PHE A 98 21.27 -2.61 -0.24
CA PHE A 98 22.72 -2.77 -0.15
C PHE A 98 23.21 -3.62 -1.32
N GLU A 99 24.13 -3.10 -2.13
CA GLU A 99 24.62 -3.75 -3.38
C GLU A 99 25.18 -5.17 -3.19
N GLN A 100 25.52 -5.57 -1.96
CA GLN A 100 26.15 -6.85 -1.64
C GLN A 100 25.26 -7.83 -0.87
N MET A 101 23.96 -7.54 -0.71
CA MET A 101 23.08 -8.34 0.14
C MET A 101 22.03 -9.10 -0.68
N ASP A 102 22.27 -10.39 -0.94
CA ASP A 102 21.26 -11.29 -1.53
C ASP A 102 20.38 -11.90 -0.43
N LEU A 103 19.12 -11.46 -0.38
CA LEU A 103 18.11 -11.96 0.55
C LEU A 103 17.20 -13.01 -0.07
N SER A 104 17.39 -13.43 -1.32
CA SER A 104 16.43 -14.30 -2.05
C SER A 104 16.15 -15.64 -1.36
N ARG A 105 17.08 -16.16 -0.56
CA ARG A 105 16.98 -17.45 0.12
C ARG A 105 17.08 -17.37 1.65
N THR A 106 16.96 -16.17 2.21
CA THR A 106 17.07 -15.95 3.66
C THR A 106 15.71 -16.05 4.34
N VAL A 107 15.64 -16.82 5.42
CA VAL A 107 14.44 -16.90 6.27
C VAL A 107 14.56 -15.87 7.39
N GLY A 108 13.50 -15.10 7.61
CA GLY A 108 13.44 -14.05 8.61
C GLY A 108 12.20 -13.19 8.42
N TRP A 109 11.95 -12.27 9.35
CA TRP A 109 10.86 -11.32 9.25
C TRP A 109 11.36 -10.05 8.53
N PHE A 110 10.99 -9.93 7.26
CA PHE A 110 11.40 -8.80 6.40
C PHE A 110 10.26 -7.84 6.07
N THR A 111 9.01 -8.16 6.43
CA THR A 111 7.83 -7.35 6.10
C THR A 111 8.05 -5.87 6.40
N SER A 112 7.88 -5.04 5.37
CA SER A 112 7.79 -3.58 5.53
C SER A 112 6.32 -3.18 5.59
N SER A 113 6.00 -2.16 6.38
CA SER A 113 4.64 -1.60 6.45
C SER A 113 4.73 -0.09 6.27
N TYR A 114 3.84 0.49 5.46
CA TYR A 114 3.82 1.93 5.20
C TYR A 114 2.41 2.41 4.87
N PRO A 115 2.06 3.67 5.21
CA PRO A 115 0.76 4.24 4.89
C PRO A 115 0.72 4.67 3.42
N ILE A 116 -0.45 4.55 2.81
CA ILE A 116 -0.78 5.21 1.55
C ILE A 116 -2.14 5.89 1.66
N PHE A 117 -2.26 7.05 1.03
CA PHE A 117 -3.52 7.75 0.88
C PHE A 117 -4.02 7.63 -0.56
N ILE A 118 -5.25 7.15 -0.73
CA ILE A 118 -5.92 7.04 -2.02
C ILE A 118 -7.17 7.92 -2.00
N PRO A 119 -7.25 8.98 -2.84
CA PRO A 119 -8.47 9.77 -2.97
C PRO A 119 -9.58 8.96 -3.66
N PHE A 120 -10.83 9.25 -3.31
CA PHE A 120 -11.98 8.70 -4.02
C PHE A 120 -12.39 9.59 -5.18
N ILE A 121 -12.40 9.02 -6.38
CA ILE A 121 -12.82 9.70 -7.60
C ILE A 121 -14.19 9.18 -8.01
N GLN A 122 -15.20 10.00 -7.76
CA GLN A 122 -16.58 9.65 -8.08
C GLN A 122 -16.78 9.56 -9.60
N THR A 123 -17.42 8.47 -10.05
CA THR A 123 -17.89 8.27 -11.43
C THR A 123 -16.81 8.22 -12.52
N ASP A 124 -15.53 8.02 -12.17
CA ASP A 124 -14.44 7.88 -13.16
C ASP A 124 -13.45 6.77 -12.76
N ILE A 125 -13.76 5.55 -13.22
CA ILE A 125 -12.95 4.35 -12.95
C ILE A 125 -11.57 4.45 -13.60
N GLU A 126 -11.49 4.99 -14.83
CA GLU A 126 -10.21 5.14 -15.53
C GLU A 126 -9.27 6.05 -14.76
N ARG A 127 -9.78 7.19 -14.30
CA ARG A 127 -9.00 8.13 -13.49
C ARG A 127 -8.63 7.54 -12.14
N GLN A 128 -9.54 6.81 -11.48
CA GLN A 128 -9.21 6.11 -10.22
C GLN A 128 -8.05 5.13 -10.41
N ILE A 129 -8.06 4.32 -11.47
CA ILE A 129 -7.00 3.34 -11.74
C ILE A 129 -5.66 4.05 -11.97
N LYS A 130 -5.64 5.11 -12.78
CA LYS A 130 -4.41 5.88 -13.04
C LYS A 130 -3.89 6.53 -11.77
N ASP A 131 -4.77 7.10 -10.95
CA ASP A 131 -4.40 7.76 -9.69
C ASP A 131 -3.78 6.78 -8.69
N VAL A 132 -4.41 5.61 -8.48
CA VAL A 132 -3.87 4.55 -7.61
C VAL A 132 -2.51 4.08 -8.09
N LYS A 133 -2.37 3.82 -9.39
CA LYS A 133 -1.12 3.38 -10.01
C LYS A 133 0.00 4.39 -9.80
N GLU A 134 -0.25 5.68 -10.06
CA GLU A 134 0.78 6.72 -9.87
C GLU A 134 1.07 6.95 -8.37
N THR A 135 0.07 6.81 -7.50
CA THR A 135 0.25 6.83 -6.04
C THR A 135 1.21 5.74 -5.58
N LEU A 136 1.01 4.50 -6.01
CA LEU A 136 1.88 3.38 -5.66
C LEU A 136 3.30 3.53 -6.25
N ARG A 137 3.42 4.09 -7.45
CA ARG A 137 4.73 4.35 -8.08
C ARG A 137 5.51 5.48 -7.45
N ALA A 138 4.82 6.45 -6.86
CA ALA A 138 5.46 7.55 -6.15
C ALA A 138 6.07 7.12 -4.80
N VAL A 139 5.72 5.93 -4.30
CA VAL A 139 6.25 5.40 -3.05
C VAL A 139 7.76 5.12 -3.19
N PRO A 140 8.63 5.80 -2.42
CA PRO A 140 10.07 5.58 -2.49
C PRO A 140 10.43 4.20 -1.95
N GLN A 141 11.28 3.47 -2.69
CA GLN A 141 11.85 2.17 -2.27
C GLN A 141 10.80 1.20 -1.71
N LYS A 142 9.60 1.17 -2.33
CA LYS A 142 8.47 0.30 -1.93
C LYS A 142 8.11 0.41 -0.43
N GLY A 143 8.36 1.59 0.15
CA GLY A 143 7.93 1.96 1.49
C GLY A 143 8.78 1.43 2.64
N ILE A 144 9.90 0.75 2.37
CA ILE A 144 10.81 0.28 3.42
C ILE A 144 11.38 1.43 4.27
N GLY A 145 11.53 2.61 3.66
CA GLY A 145 12.01 3.80 4.34
C GLY A 145 11.09 4.33 5.43
N TYR A 146 9.78 4.09 5.34
CA TYR A 146 8.83 4.60 6.33
C TYR A 146 9.10 4.03 7.73
N GLY A 147 9.22 2.71 7.85
CA GLY A 147 9.52 2.06 9.13
C GLY A 147 10.91 2.42 9.66
N LEU A 148 11.90 2.59 8.78
CA LEU A 148 13.26 2.97 9.16
C LEU A 148 13.37 4.40 9.71
N LEU A 149 12.49 5.31 9.28
CA LEU A 149 12.47 6.69 9.77
C LEU A 149 11.81 6.85 11.15
N GLN A 150 11.18 5.81 11.69
CA GLN A 150 10.54 5.86 13.02
C GLN A 150 11.46 5.43 14.17
N TYR A 151 12.69 4.96 13.88
CA TYR A 151 13.66 4.45 14.85
C TYR A 151 15.01 5.16 14.74
#